data_AF-A0A9D9D6N5-F1
#
_entry.id   AF-A0A9D9D6N5-F1
#
_cell.length_a   1.000
_cell.length_b   1.000
_cell.length_c   1.000
_cell.angle_alpha   90.00
_cell.angle_beta   90.00
_cell.angle_gamma   90.00
#
_symmetry.space_group_name_H-M   'P 1'
#
loop_
_entity.id
_entity.type
_entity.pdbx_description
1 polymer ?
#
loop_
_entity_poly.entity_id
_entity_poly.type
_entity_poly.pdbx_seq_one_letter_code
_entity_poly.pdbx_strand_id
1 'polypeptide(L)'
;MNQKKFTLRNCLEEYLPFILLVLVTLIVYVVLVQQPDKYPHTSMTFVLWLAGLIPPLFFTIFGIKFPVFLKCVYYVFIFLAIEVANVFNVFSLWPDWDTWLHGASGPVVLLFAYYLLLLTGVVKKGNMNLPMLLVLLFFISVGFSLMWEIIEMATDVFVDSNSQHNIEEGVFDTMQDILINAIGTLISLLLVCVDNLFNKSRGLNGLSKLLLQYSPLKESFSN
;
A
#
# COMPACT_ATOMS: atom_id res chain seq x y z
N MET A 1 8.73 -25.08 12.04
CA MET A 1 9.05 -24.07 11.00
C MET A 1 9.44 -24.82 9.74
N ASN A 2 8.51 -24.98 8.79
CA ASN A 2 8.76 -25.74 7.57
C ASN A 2 9.74 -24.94 6.69
N GLN A 3 10.81 -25.60 6.24
CA GLN A 3 11.85 -24.95 5.45
C GLN A 3 11.26 -24.36 4.16
N LYS A 4 11.52 -23.05 3.99
CA LYS A 4 11.27 -22.28 2.78
C LYS A 4 11.87 -22.99 1.58
N LYS A 5 11.06 -23.61 0.72
CA LYS A 5 11.54 -23.97 -0.62
C LYS A 5 11.35 -22.76 -1.52
N PHE A 6 12.42 -21.97 -1.68
CA PHE A 6 12.59 -21.13 -2.87
C PHE A 6 12.53 -22.07 -4.08
N THR A 7 11.35 -22.20 -4.67
CA THR A 7 11.15 -22.92 -5.93
C THR A 7 11.07 -21.90 -7.03
N LEU A 8 11.48 -22.27 -8.25
CA LEU A 8 11.33 -21.42 -9.42
C LEU A 8 9.89 -20.90 -9.55
N ARG A 9 8.90 -21.76 -9.30
CA ARG A 9 7.49 -21.39 -9.27
C ARG A 9 7.19 -20.27 -8.28
N ASN A 10 7.69 -20.36 -7.05
CA ASN A 10 7.46 -19.33 -6.03
C ASN A 10 8.12 -18.01 -6.41
N CYS A 11 9.35 -18.05 -6.96
CA CYS A 11 10.00 -16.85 -7.47
C CYS A 11 9.18 -16.21 -8.60
N LEU A 12 8.71 -17.01 -9.56
CA LEU A 12 7.86 -16.51 -10.65
C LEU A 12 6.56 -15.91 -10.11
N GLU A 13 5.86 -16.54 -9.18
CA GLU A 13 4.60 -16.03 -8.61
C GLU A 13 4.77 -14.69 -7.87
N GLU A 14 5.94 -14.43 -7.27
CA GLU A 14 6.21 -13.17 -6.55
C GLU A 14 6.78 -12.07 -7.46
N TYR A 15 7.60 -12.42 -8.46
CA TYR A 15 8.23 -11.45 -9.35
C TYR A 15 7.40 -11.14 -10.61
N LEU A 16 6.51 -12.04 -11.04
CA LEU A 16 5.73 -11.84 -12.28
C LEU A 16 4.89 -10.56 -12.28
N PRO A 17 4.16 -10.20 -11.21
CA PRO A 17 3.41 -8.93 -11.19
C PRO A 17 4.31 -7.71 -11.39
N PHE A 18 5.49 -7.69 -10.76
CA PHE A 18 6.49 -6.64 -10.93
C PHE A 18 7.02 -6.60 -12.36
N ILE A 19 7.38 -7.75 -12.94
CA ILE A 19 7.86 -7.84 -14.32
C ILE A 19 6.81 -7.30 -15.30
N LEU A 20 5.53 -7.66 -15.11
CA LEU A 20 4.44 -7.16 -15.94
C LEU A 20 4.26 -5.64 -15.79
N LEU A 21 4.34 -5.10 -14.57
CA LEU A 21 4.31 -3.65 -14.33
C LEU A 21 5.42 -2.95 -15.13
N VAL A 22 6.66 -3.44 -15.03
CA VAL A 22 7.81 -2.86 -15.74
C VAL A 22 7.63 -2.93 -17.25
N LEU A 23 7.22 -4.08 -17.79
CA LEU A 23 7.04 -4.23 -19.24
C LEU A 23 5.97 -3.28 -19.79
N VAL A 24 4.84 -3.16 -19.09
CA VAL A 24 3.75 -2.27 -19.50
C VAL A 24 4.18 -0.81 -19.41
N THR A 25 4.74 -0.41 -18.28
CA THR A 25 5.13 1.00 -18.03
C THR A 25 6.35 1.42 -18.82
N LEU A 26 7.24 0.49 -19.20
CA LEU A 26 8.33 0.76 -20.14
C LEU A 26 7.82 1.14 -21.52
N ILE A 27 6.79 0.45 -22.03
CA ILE A 27 6.16 0.82 -23.31
C ILE A 27 5.57 2.22 -23.22
N VAL A 28 4.86 2.52 -22.13
CA VAL A 28 4.30 3.86 -21.87
C VAL A 28 5.42 4.90 -21.84
N TYR A 29 6.46 4.68 -21.05
CA TYR A 29 7.62 5.57 -20.93
C TYR A 29 8.24 5.89 -22.29
N VAL A 30 8.53 4.87 -23.12
CA VAL A 30 9.15 5.06 -24.46
C VAL A 30 8.29 5.95 -25.37
N VAL A 31 6.96 5.90 -25.24
CA VAL A 31 6.04 6.74 -26.02
C VAL A 31 5.97 8.16 -25.47
N LEU A 32 5.87 8.30 -24.15
CA LEU A 32 5.63 9.60 -23.52
C LEU A 32 6.89 10.46 -23.38
N VAL A 33 8.07 9.86 -23.23
CA VAL A 33 9.35 10.59 -23.10
C VAL A 33 9.67 11.42 -24.35
N GLN A 34 9.06 11.10 -25.49
CA GLN A 34 9.17 11.86 -26.74
C GLN A 34 8.34 13.16 -26.74
N GLN A 35 7.50 13.36 -25.72
CA GLN A 35 6.58 14.50 -25.59
C GLN A 35 6.81 15.23 -24.25
N PRO A 36 8.02 15.75 -23.99
CA PRO A 36 8.39 16.32 -22.69
C PRO A 36 7.53 17.53 -22.29
N ASP A 37 7.04 18.31 -23.27
CA ASP A 37 6.17 19.46 -22.99
C ASP A 37 4.81 19.04 -22.40
N LYS A 38 4.32 17.85 -22.76
CA LYS A 38 3.03 17.33 -22.29
C LYS A 38 3.17 16.42 -21.07
N TYR A 39 4.28 15.70 -20.98
CA TYR A 39 4.58 14.73 -19.93
C TYR A 39 5.97 15.00 -19.32
N PRO A 40 6.12 16.09 -18.55
CA PRO A 40 7.43 16.54 -18.06
C PRO A 40 8.05 15.58 -17.03
N HIS A 41 7.23 14.79 -16.32
CA HIS A 41 7.67 13.96 -15.20
C HIS A 41 7.80 12.46 -15.53
N THR A 42 8.07 12.11 -16.80
CA THR A 42 8.24 10.71 -17.24
C THR A 42 9.34 9.93 -16.50
N SER A 43 10.31 10.60 -15.86
CA SER A 43 11.32 9.96 -15.00
C SER A 43 10.72 9.30 -13.74
N MET A 44 9.52 9.70 -13.31
CA MET A 44 8.83 9.10 -12.16
C MET A 44 8.47 7.63 -12.39
N THR A 45 8.44 7.15 -13.65
CA THR A 45 8.31 5.72 -13.96
C THR A 45 9.44 4.89 -13.32
N PHE A 46 10.65 5.44 -13.14
CA PHE A 46 11.72 4.72 -12.44
C PHE A 46 11.44 4.59 -10.93
N VAL A 47 10.81 5.60 -10.33
CA VAL A 47 10.37 5.56 -8.92
C VAL A 47 9.28 4.48 -8.76
N LEU A 48 8.36 4.38 -9.72
CA LEU A 48 7.36 3.31 -9.75
C LEU A 48 8.01 1.93 -9.78
N TRP A 49 9.08 1.73 -10.55
CA TRP A 49 9.78 0.44 -10.60
C TRP A 49 10.48 0.13 -9.26
N LEU A 50 11.10 1.12 -8.63
CA LEU A 50 11.71 0.95 -7.31
C LEU A 50 10.65 0.60 -6.26
N ALA A 51 9.50 1.30 -6.25
CA ALA A 51 8.38 0.96 -5.39
C ALA A 51 7.86 -0.46 -5.70
N GLY A 52 7.64 -0.78 -6.98
CA GLY A 52 7.15 -2.08 -7.43
C GLY A 52 8.03 -3.28 -7.01
N LEU A 53 9.30 -3.07 -6.66
CA LEU A 53 10.17 -4.12 -6.11
C LEU A 53 9.83 -4.52 -4.67
N ILE A 54 9.03 -3.74 -3.94
CA ILE A 54 8.76 -3.98 -2.51
C ILE A 54 8.18 -5.40 -2.26
N PRO A 55 7.07 -5.84 -2.91
CA PRO A 55 6.53 -7.18 -2.68
C PRO A 55 7.53 -8.33 -2.95
N PRO A 56 8.24 -8.39 -4.11
CA PRO A 56 9.22 -9.45 -4.33
C PRO A 56 10.44 -9.35 -3.40
N LEU A 57 10.86 -8.15 -2.99
CA LEU A 57 11.93 -8.00 -1.99
C LEU A 57 11.55 -8.57 -0.63
N PHE A 58 10.29 -8.38 -0.19
CA PHE A 58 9.81 -9.00 1.05
C PHE A 58 9.83 -10.53 0.99
N PHE A 59 9.56 -11.11 -0.18
CA PHE A 59 9.73 -12.54 -0.40
C PHE A 59 11.21 -12.95 -0.32
N THR A 60 12.08 -12.24 -1.01
CA THR A 60 13.51 -12.60 -1.08
C THR A 60 14.23 -12.43 0.26
N ILE A 61 13.96 -11.34 0.98
CA ILE A 61 14.63 -10.98 2.24
C ILE A 61 13.97 -11.70 3.43
N PHE A 62 12.64 -11.60 3.57
CA PHE A 62 11.93 -12.10 4.75
C PHE A 62 11.26 -13.46 4.51
N GLY A 63 11.11 -13.90 3.26
CA GLY A 63 10.31 -15.07 2.91
C GLY A 63 8.81 -14.85 3.07
N ILE A 64 8.36 -13.59 3.14
CA ILE A 64 6.96 -13.22 3.23
C ILE A 64 6.38 -13.21 1.82
N LYS A 65 5.37 -14.03 1.59
CA LYS A 65 4.59 -14.01 0.34
C LYS A 65 3.34 -13.20 0.57
N PHE A 66 2.99 -12.31 -0.35
CA PHE A 66 1.72 -11.61 -0.28
C PHE A 66 0.66 -12.36 -1.10
N PRO A 67 -0.58 -12.49 -0.58
CA PRO A 67 -1.69 -13.02 -1.37
C PRO A 67 -1.91 -12.15 -2.61
N VAL A 68 -2.40 -12.76 -3.70
CA VAL A 68 -2.62 -12.07 -4.99
C VAL A 68 -3.47 -10.82 -4.82
N PHE A 69 -4.50 -10.88 -3.97
CA PHE A 69 -5.34 -9.73 -3.63
C PHE A 69 -4.53 -8.52 -3.13
N LEU A 70 -3.62 -8.71 -2.16
CA LEU A 70 -2.79 -7.62 -1.64
C LEU A 70 -1.80 -7.11 -2.69
N LYS A 71 -1.24 -8.02 -3.52
CA LYS A 71 -0.39 -7.61 -4.64
C LYS A 71 -1.16 -6.71 -5.60
N CYS A 72 -2.36 -7.09 -6.00
CA CYS A 72 -3.20 -6.27 -6.87
C CYS A 72 -3.52 -4.91 -6.26
N VAL A 73 -3.98 -4.86 -5.00
CA VAL A 73 -4.25 -3.60 -4.28
C VAL A 73 -3.02 -2.71 -4.28
N TYR A 74 -1.85 -3.26 -3.96
CA TYR A 74 -0.59 -2.53 -3.92
C TYR A 74 -0.17 -1.99 -5.28
N TYR A 75 -0.09 -2.84 -6.31
CA TYR A 75 0.35 -2.43 -7.64
C TYR A 75 -0.59 -1.40 -8.27
N VAL A 76 -1.91 -1.53 -8.04
CA VAL A 76 -2.88 -0.52 -8.46
C VAL A 76 -2.65 0.79 -7.72
N PHE A 77 -2.48 0.75 -6.40
CA PHE A 77 -2.25 1.94 -5.60
C PHE A 77 -0.99 2.70 -6.04
N ILE A 78 0.16 2.03 -6.16
CA ILE A 78 1.41 2.70 -6.57
C ILE A 78 1.37 3.19 -8.03
N PHE A 79 0.61 2.51 -8.90
CA PHE A 79 0.41 2.98 -10.27
C PHE A 79 -0.41 4.27 -10.30
N LEU A 80 -1.46 4.37 -9.48
CA LEU A 80 -2.25 5.60 -9.35
C LEU A 80 -1.44 6.73 -8.70
N ALA A 81 -0.65 6.40 -7.68
CA ALA A 81 0.13 7.37 -6.92
C ALA A 81 1.33 7.94 -7.69
N ILE A 82 2.00 7.11 -8.51
CA ILE A 82 3.24 7.53 -9.18
C ILE A 82 3.00 7.77 -10.66
N GLU A 83 2.54 6.77 -11.40
CA GLU A 83 2.42 6.87 -12.86
C GLU A 83 1.28 7.81 -13.26
N VAL A 84 0.09 7.63 -12.68
CA VAL A 84 -1.07 8.44 -13.04
C VAL A 84 -0.90 9.87 -12.56
N ALA A 85 -0.52 10.05 -11.31
CA ALA A 85 -0.35 11.38 -10.74
C ALA A 85 0.70 12.22 -11.49
N ASN A 86 1.91 11.66 -11.65
CA ASN A 86 3.07 12.39 -12.17
C ASN A 86 3.25 12.23 -13.68
N VAL A 87 3.31 10.99 -14.18
CA VAL A 87 3.67 10.71 -15.58
C VAL A 87 2.54 11.11 -16.53
N PHE A 88 1.28 10.85 -16.18
CA PHE A 88 0.13 11.35 -16.93
C PHE A 88 -0.29 12.78 -16.56
N ASN A 89 0.46 13.44 -15.68
CA ASN A 89 0.25 14.83 -15.27
C ASN A 89 -1.15 15.10 -14.71
N VAL A 90 -1.72 14.15 -13.95
CA VAL A 90 -3.08 14.27 -13.40
C VAL A 90 -3.17 15.36 -12.34
N PHE A 91 -2.09 15.67 -11.61
CA PHE A 91 -2.08 16.81 -10.68
C PHE A 91 -2.47 18.14 -11.35
N SER A 92 -2.10 18.33 -12.63
CA SER A 92 -2.50 19.53 -13.38
C SER A 92 -3.99 19.58 -13.74
N LEU A 93 -4.65 18.42 -13.80
CA LEU A 93 -6.06 18.29 -14.19
C LEU A 93 -6.99 18.20 -12.98
N TRP A 94 -6.51 17.60 -11.90
CA TRP A 94 -7.23 17.40 -10.65
C TRP A 94 -6.30 17.71 -9.47
N PRO A 95 -6.33 18.94 -8.93
CA PRO A 95 -5.44 19.37 -7.85
C PRO A 95 -5.54 18.52 -6.57
N ASP A 96 -6.74 18.07 -6.19
CA ASP A 96 -6.94 17.28 -4.97
C ASP A 96 -6.49 15.81 -5.10
N TRP A 97 -5.93 15.39 -6.24
CA TRP A 97 -5.58 13.99 -6.49
C TRP A 97 -4.69 13.40 -5.39
N ASP A 98 -3.77 14.20 -4.86
CA ASP A 98 -2.87 13.80 -3.79
C ASP A 98 -3.63 13.44 -2.50
N THR A 99 -4.46 14.36 -2.03
CA THR A 99 -5.33 14.15 -0.87
C THR A 99 -6.24 12.92 -1.02
N TRP A 100 -6.72 12.61 -2.23
CA TRP A 100 -7.47 11.37 -2.49
C TRP A 100 -6.62 10.11 -2.34
N LEU A 101 -5.37 10.14 -2.81
CA LEU A 101 -4.41 9.04 -2.62
C LEU A 101 -4.09 8.85 -1.14
N HIS A 102 -3.91 9.93 -0.38
CA HIS A 102 -3.71 9.87 1.06
C HIS A 102 -4.92 9.31 1.81
N GLY A 103 -6.14 9.68 1.39
CA GLY A 103 -7.36 9.08 1.92
C GLY A 103 -7.45 7.58 1.63
N ALA A 104 -7.08 7.17 0.40
CA ALA A 104 -7.08 5.78 -0.04
C ALA A 104 -5.95 4.94 0.60
N SER A 105 -4.84 5.57 1.00
CA SER A 105 -3.70 4.88 1.60
C SER A 105 -4.04 4.30 2.97
N GLY A 106 -4.96 4.91 3.73
CA GLY A 106 -5.42 4.40 5.03
C GLY A 106 -5.95 2.95 4.98
N PRO A 107 -7.01 2.67 4.20
CA PRO A 107 -7.50 1.30 3.97
C PRO A 107 -6.42 0.35 3.43
N VAL A 108 -5.55 0.81 2.51
CA VAL A 108 -4.50 -0.01 1.92
C VAL A 108 -3.50 -0.45 2.98
N VAL A 109 -2.92 0.49 3.75
CA VAL A 109 -1.96 0.19 4.81
C VAL A 109 -2.59 -0.69 5.87
N LEU A 110 -3.85 -0.45 6.24
CA LEU A 110 -4.57 -1.28 7.20
C LEU A 110 -4.66 -2.75 6.75
N LEU A 111 -4.94 -3.01 5.47
CA LEU A 111 -4.98 -4.37 4.92
C LEU A 111 -3.61 -5.08 5.02
N PHE A 112 -2.53 -4.36 4.71
CA PHE A 112 -1.16 -4.87 4.84
C PHE A 112 -0.78 -5.12 6.29
N ALA A 113 -1.05 -4.17 7.19
CA ALA A 113 -0.80 -4.29 8.62
C ALA A 113 -1.56 -5.48 9.22
N TYR A 114 -2.84 -5.63 8.89
CA TYR A 114 -3.65 -6.76 9.34
C TYR A 114 -3.09 -8.09 8.86
N TYR A 115 -2.67 -8.19 7.59
CA TYR A 115 -2.05 -9.40 7.06
C TYR A 115 -0.75 -9.76 7.80
N LEU A 116 0.13 -8.79 8.04
CA LEU A 116 1.37 -9.03 8.77
C LEU A 116 1.08 -9.50 10.21
N LEU A 117 0.10 -8.89 10.90
CA LEU A 117 -0.33 -9.33 12.22
C LEU A 117 -0.92 -10.76 12.20
N LEU A 118 -1.67 -11.13 11.16
CA LEU A 118 -2.14 -12.50 10.98
C LEU A 118 -0.97 -13.49 10.88
N LEU A 119 0.09 -13.15 10.14
CA LEU A 119 1.28 -14.00 10.00
C LEU A 119 2.03 -14.23 11.32
N THR A 120 2.03 -13.25 12.23
CA THR A 120 2.60 -13.43 13.59
C THR A 120 1.81 -14.41 14.46
N GLY A 121 0.55 -14.70 14.10
CA GLY A 121 -0.35 -15.54 14.88
C GLY A 121 -0.93 -14.87 16.14
N VAL A 122 -0.58 -13.60 16.41
CA VAL A 122 -1.10 -12.83 17.57
C VAL A 122 -2.61 -12.67 17.51
N VAL A 123 -3.15 -12.43 16.32
CA VAL A 123 -4.61 -12.30 16.07
C VAL A 123 -5.36 -13.61 16.33
N LYS A 124 -4.74 -14.77 16.05
CA LYS A 124 -5.37 -16.09 16.14
C LYS A 124 -5.41 -16.64 17.56
N LYS A 125 -4.37 -16.42 18.37
CA LYS A 125 -4.23 -17.08 19.68
C LYS A 125 -5.22 -16.56 20.75
N GLY A 126 -6.16 -15.68 20.39
CA GLY A 126 -6.99 -14.96 21.37
C GLY A 126 -6.17 -14.01 22.24
N ASN A 127 -4.90 -13.77 21.88
CA ASN A 127 -3.97 -12.93 22.63
C ASN A 127 -4.26 -11.43 22.46
N MET A 128 -5.09 -11.06 21.49
CA MET A 128 -5.44 -9.68 21.19
C MET A 128 -6.95 -9.57 21.03
N ASN A 129 -7.58 -8.77 21.89
CA ASN A 129 -9.00 -8.47 21.76
C ASN A 129 -9.22 -7.48 20.59
N LEU A 130 -10.46 -7.41 20.10
CA LEU A 130 -10.80 -6.55 18.96
C LEU A 130 -10.45 -5.06 19.21
N PRO A 131 -10.77 -4.44 20.37
CA PRO A 131 -10.39 -3.05 20.61
C PRO A 131 -8.88 -2.79 20.49
N MET A 132 -8.04 -3.66 21.05
CA MET A 132 -6.58 -3.53 20.95
C MET A 132 -6.09 -3.68 19.50
N LEU A 133 -6.68 -4.61 18.74
CA LEU A 133 -6.36 -4.77 17.32
C LEU A 133 -6.70 -3.50 16.52
N LEU A 134 -7.88 -2.91 16.74
CA LEU A 134 -8.32 -1.71 16.03
C LEU A 134 -7.40 -0.51 16.33
N VAL A 135 -7.03 -0.31 17.60
CA VAL A 135 -6.11 0.76 18.01
C VAL A 135 -4.73 0.55 17.38
N LEU A 136 -4.21 -0.68 17.41
CA LEU A 136 -2.91 -0.98 16.80
C LEU A 136 -2.92 -0.73 15.28
N LEU A 137 -3.95 -1.17 14.58
CA LEU A 137 -4.10 -0.94 13.15
C LEU A 137 -4.20 0.56 12.81
N PHE A 138 -4.93 1.33 13.62
CA PHE A 138 -5.04 2.78 13.45
C PHE A 138 -3.66 3.45 13.53
N PHE A 139 -2.91 3.20 14.60
CA PHE A 139 -1.59 3.82 14.79
C PHE A 139 -0.55 3.34 13.77
N ILE A 140 -0.61 2.08 13.32
CA ILE A 140 0.24 1.62 12.22
C ILE A 140 -0.08 2.41 10.94
N SER A 141 -1.37 2.56 10.60
CA SER A 141 -1.79 3.27 9.38
C SER A 141 -1.34 4.74 9.38
N VAL A 142 -1.69 5.48 10.44
CA VAL A 142 -1.32 6.89 10.59
C VAL A 142 0.19 7.07 10.70
N GLY A 143 0.90 6.14 11.36
CA GLY A 143 2.36 6.17 11.44
C GLY A 143 3.04 5.97 10.09
N PHE A 144 2.45 5.15 9.20
CA PHE A 144 2.91 5.04 7.81
C PHE A 144 2.65 6.32 7.02
N SER A 145 1.50 6.99 7.23
CA SER A 145 1.23 8.29 6.64
C SER A 145 2.29 9.31 7.05
N LEU A 146 2.58 9.43 8.35
CA LEU A 146 3.64 10.31 8.85
C LEU A 146 5.02 9.98 8.25
N MET A 147 5.34 8.69 8.09
CA MET A 147 6.61 8.29 7.48
C MET A 147 6.70 8.73 6.02
N TRP A 148 5.59 8.71 5.28
CA TRP A 148 5.55 9.18 3.90
C TRP A 148 5.82 10.68 3.82
N GLU A 149 5.17 11.49 4.66
CA GLU A 149 5.44 12.94 4.76
C GLU A 149 6.90 13.25 5.06
N ILE A 150 7.54 12.45 5.91
CA ILE A 150 8.98 12.61 6.22
C ILE A 150 9.84 12.30 4.98
N ILE A 151 9.44 11.32 4.16
CA ILE A 151 10.15 10.98 2.91
C ILE A 151 10.00 12.12 1.90
N GLU A 152 8.81 12.70 1.78
CA GLU A 152 8.56 13.85 0.92
C GLU A 152 9.37 15.07 1.35
N MET A 153 9.31 15.42 2.63
CA MET A 153 10.14 16.49 3.20
C MET A 153 11.63 16.24 2.94
N ALA A 154 12.11 15.01 3.12
CA ALA A 154 13.50 14.68 2.84
C ALA A 154 13.82 14.84 1.34
N THR A 155 12.90 14.44 0.45
CA THR A 155 13.08 14.57 -0.99
C THR A 155 13.13 16.03 -1.40
N ASP A 156 12.22 16.87 -0.88
CA ASP A 156 12.21 18.31 -1.10
C ASP A 156 13.52 18.99 -0.67
N VAL A 157 14.05 18.60 0.50
CA VAL A 157 15.31 19.16 1.02
C VAL A 157 16.54 18.68 0.23
N PHE A 158 16.62 17.40 -0.15
CA PHE A 158 17.84 16.83 -0.73
C PHE A 158 17.88 16.84 -2.27
N VAL A 159 16.72 16.91 -2.92
CA VAL A 159 16.58 16.81 -4.38
C VAL A 159 16.07 18.13 -4.99
N ASP A 160 15.86 19.17 -4.17
CA ASP A 160 15.32 20.48 -4.60
C ASP A 160 13.97 20.34 -5.31
N SER A 161 13.13 19.43 -4.77
CA SER A 161 11.74 19.26 -5.17
C SER A 161 10.80 20.09 -4.28
N ASN A 162 9.51 20.07 -4.61
CA ASN A 162 8.49 20.77 -3.84
C ASN A 162 7.18 19.97 -3.81
N SER A 163 7.26 18.69 -3.41
CA SER A 163 6.08 17.83 -3.30
C SER A 163 5.11 18.33 -2.22
N GLN A 164 5.63 18.92 -1.14
CA GLN A 164 4.79 19.39 -0.03
C GLN A 164 4.30 20.85 -0.20
N HIS A 165 4.52 21.46 -1.37
CA HIS A 165 4.19 22.88 -1.60
C HIS A 165 4.75 23.81 -0.50
N ASN A 166 5.98 23.58 -0.06
CA ASN A 166 6.64 24.19 1.11
C ASN A 166 6.66 25.73 1.10
N ILE A 167 6.58 26.35 -0.08
CA ILE A 167 6.56 27.82 -0.24
C ILE A 167 5.16 28.42 0.02
N GLU A 168 4.11 27.62 -0.12
CA GLU A 168 2.72 28.06 -0.10
C GLU A 168 1.98 27.53 1.14
N GLU A 169 1.99 26.21 1.33
CA GLU A 169 1.10 25.51 2.26
C GLU A 169 1.77 24.40 3.09
N GLY A 170 3.08 24.15 2.95
CA GLY A 170 3.86 23.06 3.57
C GLY A 170 3.29 22.35 4.81
N VAL A 171 3.04 23.09 5.91
CA VAL A 171 2.50 22.48 7.14
C VAL A 171 1.05 22.03 6.98
N PHE A 172 0.24 22.79 6.25
CA PHE A 172 -1.16 22.48 5.99
C PHE A 172 -1.31 21.24 5.09
N ASP A 173 -0.51 21.14 4.03
CA ASP A 173 -0.43 20.00 3.11
C ASP A 173 -0.19 18.69 3.88
N THR A 174 0.96 18.59 4.57
CA THR A 174 1.28 17.45 5.45
C THR A 174 0.20 17.13 6.48
N MET A 175 -0.38 18.14 7.13
CA MET A 175 -1.41 17.92 8.15
C MET A 175 -2.73 17.45 7.53
N GLN A 176 -3.08 17.93 6.34
CA GLN A 176 -4.25 17.51 5.58
C GLN A 176 -4.11 16.06 5.15
N ASP A 177 -2.93 15.66 4.68
CA ASP A 177 -2.67 14.32 4.17
C ASP A 177 -2.65 13.25 5.27
N ILE A 178 -2.04 13.57 6.42
CA ILE A 178 -2.16 12.72 7.61
C ILE A 178 -3.62 12.65 8.09
N LEU A 179 -4.36 13.76 8.06
CA LEU A 179 -5.75 13.80 8.52
C LEU A 179 -6.67 12.96 7.63
N ILE A 180 -6.57 13.09 6.30
CA ILE A 180 -7.42 12.37 5.37
C ILE A 180 -7.10 10.87 5.38
N ASN A 181 -5.82 10.48 5.55
CA ASN A 181 -5.41 9.11 5.81
C ASN A 181 -6.07 8.57 7.09
N ALA A 182 -6.05 9.35 8.18
CA ALA A 182 -6.67 8.95 9.44
C ALA A 182 -8.18 8.75 9.28
N ILE A 183 -8.87 9.61 8.52
CA ILE A 183 -10.30 9.46 8.21
C ILE A 183 -10.56 8.18 7.41
N GLY A 184 -9.80 7.93 6.33
CA GLY A 184 -9.93 6.70 5.54
C GLY A 184 -9.69 5.43 6.37
N THR A 185 -8.74 5.51 7.29
CA THR A 185 -8.46 4.45 8.27
C THR A 185 -9.64 4.23 9.23
N LEU A 186 -10.19 5.30 9.81
CA LEU A 186 -11.33 5.21 10.72
C LEU A 186 -12.58 4.65 10.04
N ILE A 187 -12.86 5.03 8.80
CA ILE A 187 -13.95 4.47 8.01
C ILE A 187 -13.76 2.95 7.87
N SER A 188 -12.55 2.51 7.53
CA SER A 188 -12.23 1.08 7.40
C SER A 188 -12.41 0.31 8.71
N LEU A 189 -11.97 0.88 9.84
CA LEU A 189 -12.14 0.29 11.16
C LEU A 189 -13.62 0.26 11.58
N LEU A 190 -14.40 1.28 11.24
CA LEU A 190 -15.85 1.30 11.47
C LEU A 190 -16.53 0.16 10.72
N LEU A 191 -16.14 -0.12 9.47
CA LEU A 191 -16.65 -1.26 8.71
C LEU A 191 -16.34 -2.60 9.40
N VAL A 192 -15.15 -2.74 10.00
CA VAL A 192 -14.79 -3.92 10.81
C VAL A 192 -15.67 -4.02 12.06
N CYS A 193 -15.93 -2.91 12.77
CA CYS A 193 -16.82 -2.88 13.92
C CYS A 193 -18.26 -3.27 13.55
N VAL A 194 -18.79 -2.72 12.46
CA VAL A 194 -20.12 -3.04 11.93
C VAL A 194 -20.22 -4.53 11.60
N ASP A 195 -19.22 -5.09 10.93
CA ASP A 195 -19.18 -6.53 10.63
C ASP A 195 -19.13 -7.39 11.92
N ASN A 196 -18.35 -6.98 12.91
CA ASN A 196 -18.31 -7.68 14.20
C ASN A 196 -19.66 -7.63 14.94
N LEU A 197 -20.33 -6.49 14.96
CA LEU A 197 -21.60 -6.29 15.67
C LEU A 197 -22.79 -6.98 14.99
N PHE A 198 -22.93 -6.82 13.68
CA PHE A 198 -24.12 -7.25 12.95
C PHE A 198 -23.94 -8.59 12.23
N ASN A 199 -22.72 -8.91 11.78
CA ASN A 199 -22.44 -10.13 11.03
C ASN A 199 -21.64 -11.15 11.84
N LYS A 200 -21.36 -10.91 13.13
CA LYS A 200 -20.53 -11.77 13.98
C LYS A 200 -19.16 -12.06 13.33
N SER A 201 -18.54 -11.01 12.78
CA SER A 201 -17.21 -11.05 12.14
C SER A 201 -17.11 -11.92 10.90
N ARG A 202 -18.22 -12.23 10.22
CA ARG A 202 -18.21 -13.03 8.99
C ARG A 202 -17.37 -12.38 7.87
N GLY A 203 -17.47 -11.08 7.68
CA GLY A 203 -16.67 -10.33 6.71
C GLY A 203 -15.19 -10.35 7.05
N LEU A 204 -14.82 -10.05 8.30
CA LEU A 204 -13.44 -10.09 8.77
C LEU A 204 -12.83 -11.51 8.67
N ASN A 205 -13.61 -12.54 8.96
CA ASN A 205 -13.20 -13.94 8.81
C ASN A 205 -13.06 -14.32 7.32
N GLY A 206 -13.95 -13.84 6.46
CA GLY A 206 -13.84 -13.99 5.00
C GLY A 206 -12.58 -13.34 4.45
N LEU A 207 -12.29 -12.10 4.88
CA LEU A 207 -11.06 -11.39 4.55
C LEU A 207 -9.84 -12.16 5.04
N SER A 208 -9.84 -12.67 6.27
CA SER A 208 -8.76 -13.49 6.81
C SER A 208 -8.49 -14.73 5.96
N LYS A 209 -9.54 -15.42 5.49
CA LYS A 209 -9.42 -16.57 4.58
C LYS A 209 -8.80 -16.19 3.23
N LEU A 210 -9.20 -15.06 2.67
CA LEU A 210 -8.64 -14.51 1.42
C LEU A 210 -7.16 -14.17 1.60
N LEU A 211 -6.81 -13.49 2.69
CA LEU A 211 -5.45 -13.06 2.99
C LEU A 211 -4.50 -14.24 3.27
N LEU A 212 -5.00 -15.29 3.93
CA LEU A 212 -4.22 -16.47 4.30
C LEU A 212 -4.21 -17.57 3.23
N GLN A 213 -4.59 -17.27 1.98
CA GLN A 213 -4.68 -18.25 0.89
C GLN A 213 -3.44 -19.17 0.76
N TYR A 214 -2.25 -18.64 1.05
CA TYR A 214 -0.96 -19.35 0.95
C TYR A 214 -0.30 -19.65 2.31
N SER A 215 -0.95 -19.31 3.42
CA SER A 215 -0.40 -19.46 4.76
C SER A 215 -0.82 -20.80 5.38
N PRO A 216 0.07 -21.51 6.11
CA PRO A 216 -0.33 -22.68 6.90
C PRO A 216 -1.36 -22.32 7.99
N LEU A 217 -1.58 -21.03 8.27
CA LEU A 217 -2.62 -20.54 9.18
C LEU A 217 -4.02 -20.53 8.57
N LYS A 218 -4.20 -20.88 7.29
CA LYS A 218 -5.52 -20.90 6.63
C LYS A 218 -6.54 -21.80 7.33
N GLU A 219 -6.12 -22.99 7.76
CA GLU A 219 -6.98 -24.00 8.41
C GLU A 219 -7.52 -23.57 9.78
N SER A 220 -6.98 -22.51 10.37
CA SER A 220 -7.50 -22.00 11.65
C SER A 220 -8.64 -21.01 11.57
N PHE A 221 -8.98 -20.56 10.36
CA PHE A 221 -10.11 -19.65 10.16
C PHE A 221 -11.33 -20.38 9.55
N SER A 222 -11.29 -21.72 9.43
CA SER A 222 -12.34 -22.54 8.82
C SER A 222 -13.38 -23.12 9.78
N ASN A 223 -13.29 -22.84 11.09
CA ASN A 223 -14.27 -23.28 12.09
C ASN A 223 -15.08 -22.10 12.64
#